data_AF-A0A1R3IDV9-F1
#
_entry.id   AF-A0A1R3IDV9-F1
#
_cell.length_a   1.000
_cell.length_b   1.000
_cell.length_c   1.000
_cell.angle_alpha   90.00
_cell.angle_beta   90.00
_cell.angle_gamma   90.00
#
_symmetry.space_group_name_H-M   'P 1'
#
loop_
_entity.id
_entity.type
_entity.pdbx_description
1 polymer ?
#
loop_
_entity_poly.entity_id
_entity_poly.type
_entity_poly.pdbx_seq_one_letter_code
_entity_poly.pdbx_strand_id
1 'polypeptide(L)'
;MPFLTANELGSLLLSAISNRSLLFGRATHAHILKTLQTPLPSFISNHLVNMYSKLNLLNSAHLVLLQTPPHSRSVVTWTALIAGHVQNGHFTSALLHFSQMRKDCIFPNDFTFPCAFKASAALRLPSVGKQIHALAIKSSQIFDSFVGCSCFDMYMKTGLRDEARNLFDEMPERSIAMWNANISNAVLDGRPSIAVDVFIQFRRIVAEGVCLNHISRESSDIRRLANFYNEVFGFEEIESPKFEFKVIWLTLPGATPMHLIERSPDTKLPEGPYSATSAVADPTHLPRGHHICFNVSNFDSFVQSLKDKGIETFQRTLPNGKVRQVFFFDPDGNGLEVASREDP
;
A
#
# COMPACT_ATOMS: atom_id res chain seq x y z
N MET A 1 7.40 -2.80 -53.09
CA MET A 1 7.19 -2.34 -51.70
C MET A 1 8.28 -2.96 -50.85
N PRO A 2 8.92 -2.23 -49.92
CA PRO A 2 9.86 -2.86 -49.00
C PRO A 2 9.10 -3.97 -48.25
N PHE A 3 9.74 -5.13 -48.10
CA PHE A 3 9.16 -6.23 -47.34
C PHE A 3 9.04 -5.80 -45.88
N LEU A 4 7.82 -5.77 -45.35
CA LEU A 4 7.60 -5.50 -43.93
C LEU A 4 8.27 -6.59 -43.09
N THR A 5 9.00 -6.18 -42.08
CA THR A 5 9.60 -7.07 -41.09
C THR A 5 8.53 -7.73 -40.22
N ALA A 6 8.88 -8.85 -39.58
CA ALA A 6 7.98 -9.53 -38.65
C ALA A 6 7.51 -8.61 -37.50
N ASN A 7 8.37 -7.71 -37.02
CA ASN A 7 8.01 -6.77 -35.97
C ASN A 7 6.98 -5.73 -36.45
N GLU A 8 7.14 -5.20 -37.66
CA GLU A 8 6.16 -4.29 -38.26
C GLU A 8 4.81 -4.98 -38.47
N LEU A 9 4.81 -6.24 -38.94
CA LEU A 9 3.60 -7.05 -39.08
C LEU A 9 2.92 -7.28 -37.72
N GLY A 10 3.69 -7.54 -36.65
CA GLY A 10 3.18 -7.62 -35.28
C GLY A 10 2.51 -6.32 -34.83
N SER A 11 3.13 -5.17 -35.10
CA SER A 11 2.56 -3.85 -34.80
C SER A 11 1.27 -3.56 -35.55
N LEU A 12 1.14 -4.00 -36.81
CA LEU A 12 -0.11 -3.88 -37.57
C LEU A 12 -1.24 -4.71 -36.93
N LEU A 13 -0.93 -5.91 -36.42
CA LEU A 13 -1.91 -6.71 -35.67
C LEU A 13 -2.36 -6.02 -34.38
N LEU A 14 -1.45 -5.36 -33.65
CA LEU A 14 -1.82 -4.55 -32.48
C LEU A 14 -2.68 -3.35 -32.86
N SER A 15 -2.37 -2.68 -33.98
CA SER A 15 -3.20 -1.60 -34.52
C SER A 15 -4.60 -2.08 -34.88
N ALA A 16 -4.76 -3.30 -35.39
CA ALA A 16 -6.08 -3.89 -35.63
C ALA A 16 -6.90 -4.04 -34.33
N ILE A 17 -6.25 -4.41 -33.22
CA ILE A 17 -6.88 -4.50 -31.90
C ILE A 17 -7.31 -3.11 -31.42
N SER A 18 -6.41 -2.12 -31.46
CA SER A 18 -6.68 -0.75 -31.01
C SER A 18 -7.82 -0.10 -31.78
N ASN A 19 -7.88 -0.33 -33.10
CA ASN A 19 -8.95 0.17 -33.97
C ASN A 19 -10.21 -0.72 -33.99
N ARG A 20 -10.20 -1.84 -33.26
CA ARG A 20 -11.26 -2.87 -33.29
C ARG A 20 -11.65 -3.32 -34.70
N SER A 21 -10.69 -3.32 -35.64
CA SER A 21 -10.95 -3.58 -37.05
C SER A 21 -10.61 -5.01 -37.45
N LEU A 22 -11.66 -5.83 -37.55
CA LEU A 22 -11.50 -7.22 -37.97
C LEU A 22 -11.02 -7.35 -39.42
N LEU A 23 -11.52 -6.49 -40.31
CA LEU A 23 -11.12 -6.50 -41.71
C LEU A 23 -9.61 -6.23 -41.84
N PHE A 24 -9.12 -5.23 -41.11
CA PHE A 24 -7.69 -4.90 -41.09
C PHE A 24 -6.86 -6.06 -40.51
N GLY A 25 -7.27 -6.62 -39.37
CA GLY A 25 -6.58 -7.76 -38.76
C GLY A 25 -6.50 -8.99 -39.68
N ARG A 26 -7.59 -9.32 -40.39
CA ARG A 26 -7.60 -10.42 -41.39
C ARG A 26 -6.74 -10.10 -42.60
N ALA A 27 -6.75 -8.86 -43.09
CA ALA A 27 -5.89 -8.44 -44.20
C ALA A 27 -4.41 -8.54 -43.81
N THR A 28 -4.04 -8.09 -42.61
CA THR A 28 -2.68 -8.24 -42.06
C THR A 28 -2.30 -9.71 -41.91
N HIS A 29 -3.18 -10.57 -41.39
CA HIS A 29 -2.92 -12.01 -41.31
C HIS A 29 -2.73 -12.64 -42.70
N ALA A 30 -3.56 -12.29 -43.69
CA ALA A 30 -3.38 -12.77 -45.06
C ALA A 30 -2.05 -12.30 -45.67
N HIS A 31 -1.62 -11.08 -45.34
CA HIS A 31 -0.31 -10.58 -45.75
C HIS A 31 0.83 -11.35 -45.09
N ILE A 32 0.75 -11.63 -43.78
CA ILE A 32 1.70 -12.48 -43.05
C ILE A 32 1.86 -13.85 -43.71
N LEU A 33 0.76 -14.50 -44.09
CA LEU A 33 0.79 -15.82 -44.76
C LEU A 33 1.43 -15.78 -46.16
N LYS A 34 1.42 -14.61 -46.82
CA LYS A 34 2.05 -14.42 -48.14
C LYS A 34 3.54 -14.05 -48.03
N THR A 35 3.95 -13.40 -46.94
CA THR A 35 5.31 -12.87 -46.77
C THR A 35 6.22 -13.78 -45.97
N LEU A 36 5.67 -14.46 -44.94
CA LEU A 36 6.44 -15.34 -44.07
C LEU A 36 6.27 -16.80 -44.46
N GLN A 37 7.33 -17.58 -44.28
CA GLN A 37 7.28 -19.02 -44.47
C GLN A 37 6.55 -19.69 -43.29
N THR A 38 5.87 -20.79 -43.57
CA THR A 38 5.26 -21.65 -42.54
C THR A 38 6.25 -22.73 -42.10
N PRO A 39 6.33 -23.07 -40.80
CA PRO A 39 5.51 -22.53 -39.70
C PRO A 39 5.87 -21.09 -39.33
N LEU A 40 4.85 -20.31 -38.92
CA LEU A 40 5.05 -18.91 -38.54
C LEU A 40 5.92 -18.79 -37.28
N PRO A 41 6.75 -17.74 -37.16
CA PRO A 41 7.48 -17.46 -35.93
C PRO A 41 6.55 -17.41 -34.71
N SER A 42 7.00 -17.93 -33.56
CA SER A 42 6.18 -18.02 -32.34
C SER A 42 5.61 -16.67 -31.89
N PHE A 43 6.42 -15.61 -31.99
CA PHE A 43 6.00 -14.23 -31.69
C PHE A 43 4.83 -13.76 -32.56
N ILE A 44 4.84 -14.06 -33.87
CA ILE A 44 3.76 -13.71 -34.80
C ILE A 44 2.50 -14.51 -34.47
N SER A 45 2.65 -15.81 -34.22
CA SER A 45 1.55 -16.68 -33.81
C SER A 45 0.89 -16.16 -32.52
N ASN A 46 1.68 -15.68 -31.54
CA ASN A 46 1.17 -15.05 -30.33
C ASN A 46 0.37 -13.78 -30.62
N HIS A 47 0.85 -12.91 -31.53
CA HIS A 47 0.14 -11.70 -31.93
C HIS A 47 -1.18 -12.01 -32.63
N LEU A 48 -1.20 -13.02 -33.50
CA LEU A 48 -2.41 -13.47 -34.19
C LEU A 48 -3.44 -14.05 -33.22
N VAL A 49 -3.01 -14.92 -32.29
CA VAL A 49 -3.89 -15.47 -31.25
C VAL A 49 -4.46 -14.35 -30.38
N ASN A 50 -3.63 -13.40 -29.95
CA ASN A 50 -4.07 -12.25 -29.16
C ASN A 50 -5.06 -11.36 -29.95
N MET A 51 -4.76 -11.04 -31.22
CA MET A 51 -5.61 -10.22 -32.08
C MET A 51 -6.98 -10.86 -32.28
N TYR A 52 -7.02 -12.13 -32.69
CA TYR A 52 -8.29 -12.83 -32.86
C TYR A 52 -9.07 -12.98 -31.56
N SER A 53 -8.38 -13.23 -30.45
CA SER A 53 -9.01 -13.31 -29.12
C SER A 53 -9.65 -11.99 -28.68
N LYS A 54 -8.93 -10.88 -28.85
CA LYS A 54 -9.39 -9.52 -28.51
C LYS A 54 -10.53 -9.03 -29.41
N LEU A 55 -10.62 -9.54 -30.65
CA LEU A 55 -11.70 -9.25 -31.59
C LEU A 55 -12.82 -10.31 -31.58
N ASN A 56 -12.88 -11.13 -30.53
CA ASN A 56 -13.92 -12.15 -30.30
C ASN A 56 -14.06 -13.20 -31.43
N LEU A 57 -12.96 -13.53 -32.11
CA LEU A 57 -12.87 -14.64 -33.06
C LEU A 57 -12.07 -15.80 -32.48
N LEU A 58 -12.60 -16.38 -31.40
CA LEU A 58 -11.89 -17.39 -30.61
C LEU A 58 -11.63 -18.68 -31.40
N ASN A 59 -12.51 -19.05 -32.33
CA ASN A 59 -12.25 -20.16 -33.26
C ASN A 59 -11.04 -19.89 -34.15
N SER A 60 -10.89 -18.67 -34.67
CA SER A 60 -9.71 -18.30 -35.47
C SER A 60 -8.44 -18.27 -34.61
N ALA A 61 -8.53 -17.78 -33.38
CA ALA A 61 -7.41 -17.82 -32.42
C ALA A 61 -6.98 -19.27 -32.15
N HIS A 62 -7.95 -20.17 -31.93
CA HIS A 62 -7.67 -21.59 -31.72
C HIS A 62 -7.06 -22.26 -32.95
N LEU A 63 -7.53 -21.95 -34.17
CA LEU A 63 -6.96 -22.47 -35.41
C LEU A 63 -5.49 -22.04 -35.59
N VAL A 64 -5.14 -20.79 -35.28
CA VAL A 64 -3.74 -20.33 -35.32
C VAL A 64 -2.88 -21.12 -34.32
N LEU A 65 -3.39 -21.39 -33.12
CA LEU A 65 -2.69 -22.22 -32.14
C LEU A 65 -2.48 -23.66 -32.65
N LEU A 66 -3.49 -24.27 -33.28
CA LEU A 66 -3.39 -25.61 -33.86
C LEU A 66 -2.35 -25.68 -35.00
N GLN A 67 -2.27 -24.63 -35.83
CA GLN A 67 -1.27 -24.50 -36.89
C GLN A 67 0.13 -24.17 -36.36
N THR A 68 0.24 -23.67 -35.13
CA THR A 68 1.54 -23.44 -34.47
C THR A 68 2.13 -24.79 -34.05
N PRO A 69 3.38 -25.11 -34.44
CA PRO A 69 4.03 -26.36 -34.04
C PRO A 69 4.02 -26.54 -32.51
N PRO A 70 3.79 -27.75 -31.99
CA PRO A 70 3.68 -27.97 -30.54
C PRO A 70 4.86 -27.42 -29.73
N HIS A 71 6.08 -27.58 -30.23
CA HIS A 71 7.31 -27.09 -29.58
C HIS A 71 7.48 -25.55 -29.62
N SER A 72 6.67 -24.84 -30.43
CA SER A 72 6.69 -23.38 -30.53
C SER A 72 5.56 -22.72 -29.75
N ARG A 73 4.62 -23.49 -29.20
CA ARG A 73 3.55 -22.98 -28.33
C ARG A 73 4.15 -22.63 -26.97
N SER A 74 3.97 -21.40 -26.52
CA SER A 74 4.50 -20.95 -25.24
C SER A 74 3.40 -20.60 -24.26
N VAL A 75 3.78 -20.36 -22.99
CA VAL A 75 2.88 -19.83 -21.96
C VAL A 75 2.16 -18.56 -22.44
N VAL A 76 2.81 -17.74 -23.26
CA VAL A 76 2.24 -16.51 -23.82
C VAL A 76 1.08 -16.81 -24.78
N THR A 77 1.26 -17.78 -25.70
CA THR A 77 0.21 -18.16 -26.67
C THR A 77 -1.03 -18.69 -25.95
N TRP A 78 -0.83 -19.60 -24.99
CA TRP A 78 -1.90 -20.20 -24.21
C TRP A 78 -2.61 -19.19 -23.33
N THR A 79 -1.85 -18.34 -22.63
CA THR A 79 -2.41 -17.29 -21.78
C THR A 79 -3.24 -16.30 -22.59
N ALA A 80 -2.78 -15.90 -23.78
CA ALA A 80 -3.55 -15.01 -24.66
C ALA A 80 -4.90 -15.64 -25.06
N LEU A 81 -4.90 -16.93 -25.42
CA LEU A 81 -6.14 -17.65 -25.77
C LEU A 81 -7.08 -17.78 -24.56
N ILE A 82 -6.57 -18.23 -23.40
CA ILE A 82 -7.35 -18.41 -22.17
C ILE A 82 -7.94 -17.06 -21.71
N ALA A 83 -7.12 -16.01 -21.65
CA ALA A 83 -7.56 -14.66 -21.30
C ALA A 83 -8.61 -14.14 -22.29
N GLY A 84 -8.44 -14.42 -23.58
CA GLY A 84 -9.41 -14.14 -24.64
C GLY A 84 -10.77 -14.75 -24.36
N HIS A 85 -10.82 -16.05 -24.06
CA HIS A 85 -12.07 -16.73 -23.71
C HIS A 85 -12.71 -16.13 -22.46
N VAL A 86 -11.93 -15.84 -21.40
CA VAL A 86 -12.44 -15.22 -20.17
C VAL A 86 -12.99 -13.82 -20.40
N GLN A 87 -12.33 -13.00 -21.22
CA GLN A 87 -12.78 -11.63 -21.55
C GLN A 87 -14.10 -11.63 -22.33
N ASN A 88 -14.33 -12.67 -23.14
CA ASN A 88 -15.55 -12.83 -23.93
C ASN A 88 -16.62 -13.72 -23.26
N GLY A 89 -16.46 -14.06 -21.98
CA GLY A 89 -17.46 -14.82 -21.20
C GLY A 89 -17.50 -16.34 -21.46
N HIS A 90 -16.56 -16.88 -22.24
CA HIS A 90 -16.48 -18.31 -22.56
C HIS A 90 -15.66 -19.08 -21.51
N PHE A 91 -16.10 -19.07 -20.26
CA PHE A 91 -15.35 -19.60 -19.11
C PHE A 91 -15.06 -21.12 -19.20
N THR A 92 -16.01 -21.92 -19.71
CA THR A 92 -15.81 -23.38 -19.86
C THR A 92 -14.66 -23.67 -20.82
N SER A 93 -14.63 -23.03 -21.98
CA SER A 93 -13.54 -23.16 -22.96
C SER A 93 -12.21 -22.68 -22.39
N ALA A 94 -12.20 -21.60 -21.59
CA ALA A 94 -11.00 -21.13 -20.92
C ALA A 94 -10.37 -22.21 -20.01
N LEU A 95 -11.18 -22.90 -19.20
CA LEU A 95 -10.72 -23.98 -18.34
C LEU A 95 -10.28 -25.23 -19.13
N LEU A 96 -10.95 -25.54 -20.24
CA LEU A 96 -10.53 -26.62 -21.14
C LEU A 96 -9.15 -26.32 -21.77
N HIS A 97 -8.93 -25.09 -22.24
CA HIS A 97 -7.62 -24.67 -22.75
C HIS A 97 -6.55 -24.62 -21.66
N PHE A 98 -6.89 -24.21 -20.43
CA PHE A 98 -5.98 -24.33 -19.29
C PHE A 98 -5.59 -25.78 -19.01
N SER A 99 -6.55 -26.71 -19.08
CA SER A 99 -6.25 -28.14 -18.95
C SER A 99 -5.37 -28.64 -20.10
N GLN A 100 -5.59 -28.19 -21.33
CA GLN A 100 -4.80 -28.62 -22.49
C GLN A 100 -3.37 -28.07 -22.43
N MET A 101 -3.18 -26.79 -22.06
CA MET A 101 -1.87 -26.20 -21.81
C MET A 101 -1.02 -27.06 -20.87
N ARG A 102 -1.64 -27.59 -19.81
CA ARG A 102 -0.97 -28.50 -18.87
C ARG A 102 -0.68 -29.88 -19.45
N LYS A 103 -1.55 -30.43 -20.29
CA LYS A 103 -1.32 -31.69 -21.01
C LYS A 103 -0.16 -31.57 -22.01
N ASP A 104 0.02 -30.38 -22.57
CA ASP A 104 1.17 -30.02 -23.42
C ASP A 104 2.45 -29.73 -22.59
N CYS A 105 2.43 -30.00 -21.27
CA CYS A 105 3.54 -29.78 -20.34
C CYS A 105 4.02 -28.31 -20.26
N ILE A 106 3.13 -27.34 -20.55
CA ILE A 106 3.44 -25.92 -20.43
C ILE A 106 2.91 -25.41 -19.10
N PHE A 107 3.80 -24.83 -18.29
CA PHE A 107 3.47 -24.35 -16.94
C PHE A 107 2.72 -23.02 -16.99
N PRO A 108 1.57 -22.90 -16.29
CA PRO A 108 0.88 -21.63 -16.08
C PRO A 108 1.76 -20.62 -15.33
N ASN A 109 1.62 -19.34 -15.67
CA ASN A 109 2.28 -18.24 -14.97
C ASN A 109 1.27 -17.35 -14.21
N ASP A 110 1.80 -16.30 -13.59
CA ASP A 110 1.12 -15.20 -12.90
C ASP A 110 0.01 -14.53 -13.72
N PHE A 111 0.06 -14.55 -15.05
CA PHE A 111 -1.04 -14.06 -15.90
C PHE A 111 -2.08 -15.15 -16.23
N THR A 112 -1.69 -16.42 -16.24
CA THR A 112 -2.60 -17.54 -16.54
C THR A 112 -3.52 -17.86 -15.37
N PHE A 113 -2.99 -17.93 -14.15
CA PHE A 113 -3.75 -18.33 -12.95
C PHE A 113 -4.97 -17.44 -12.68
N PRO A 114 -4.88 -16.10 -12.72
CA PRO A 114 -6.04 -15.23 -12.53
C PRO A 114 -7.15 -15.48 -13.53
N CYS A 115 -6.82 -15.80 -14.78
CA CYS A 115 -7.81 -16.15 -15.80
C CYS A 115 -8.54 -17.46 -15.43
N ALA A 116 -7.80 -18.47 -14.98
CA ALA A 116 -8.36 -19.75 -14.57
C ALA A 116 -9.25 -19.63 -13.32
N PHE A 117 -8.80 -18.89 -12.30
CA PHE A 117 -9.61 -18.61 -11.11
C PHE A 117 -10.88 -17.85 -11.44
N LYS A 118 -10.80 -16.81 -12.27
CA LYS A 118 -11.96 -16.04 -12.72
C LYS A 118 -12.97 -16.91 -13.47
N ALA A 119 -12.50 -17.81 -14.35
CA ALA A 119 -13.36 -18.76 -15.05
C ALA A 119 -14.05 -19.73 -14.07
N SER A 120 -13.32 -20.26 -13.10
CA SER A 120 -13.85 -21.14 -12.06
C SER A 120 -14.90 -20.45 -11.19
N ALA A 121 -14.66 -19.19 -10.80
CA ALA A 121 -15.57 -18.36 -10.03
C ALA A 121 -16.86 -18.08 -10.80
N ALA A 122 -16.75 -17.70 -12.07
CA ALA A 122 -17.89 -17.39 -12.94
C ALA A 122 -18.80 -18.61 -13.17
N LEU A 123 -18.21 -19.80 -13.28
CA LEU A 123 -18.95 -21.07 -13.41
C LEU A 123 -19.42 -21.65 -12.06
N ARG A 124 -19.10 -21.01 -10.93
CA ARG A 124 -19.38 -21.49 -9.57
C ARG A 124 -18.84 -22.92 -9.34
N LEU A 125 -17.61 -23.19 -9.76
CA LEU A 125 -16.94 -24.49 -9.63
C LEU A 125 -15.86 -24.49 -8.53
N PRO A 126 -16.22 -24.57 -7.23
CA PRO A 126 -15.26 -24.54 -6.13
C PRO A 126 -14.21 -25.65 -6.21
N SER A 127 -14.60 -26.87 -6.62
CA SER A 127 -13.69 -28.01 -6.71
C SER A 127 -12.59 -27.81 -7.75
N VAL A 128 -12.91 -27.14 -8.87
CA VAL A 128 -11.92 -26.78 -9.89
C VAL A 128 -11.01 -25.67 -9.36
N GLY A 129 -11.59 -24.67 -8.69
CA GLY A 129 -10.85 -23.60 -8.03
C GLY A 129 -9.81 -24.12 -7.03
N LYS A 130 -10.17 -25.10 -6.20
CA LYS A 130 -9.25 -25.77 -5.27
C LYS A 130 -8.09 -26.49 -5.98
N GLN A 131 -8.36 -27.13 -7.12
CA GLN A 131 -7.31 -27.77 -7.93
C GLN A 131 -6.35 -26.74 -8.54
N ILE A 132 -6.88 -25.62 -9.03
CA ILE A 132 -6.08 -24.50 -9.56
C ILE A 132 -5.25 -23.89 -8.43
N HIS A 133 -5.82 -23.71 -7.24
CA HIS A 133 -5.12 -23.22 -6.05
C HIS A 133 -3.96 -24.13 -5.66
N ALA A 134 -4.19 -25.44 -5.55
CA ALA A 134 -3.14 -26.41 -5.25
C ALA A 134 -2.01 -26.38 -6.28
N LEU A 135 -2.35 -26.17 -7.57
CA LEU A 135 -1.34 -26.01 -8.61
C LEU A 135 -0.54 -24.72 -8.44
N ALA A 136 -1.19 -23.59 -8.13
CA ALA A 136 -0.54 -22.30 -7.90
C ALA A 136 0.45 -22.35 -6.73
N ILE A 137 0.11 -23.06 -5.65
CA ILE A 137 1.00 -23.32 -4.52
C ILE A 137 2.21 -24.14 -4.99
N LYS A 138 1.99 -25.25 -5.72
CA LYS A 138 3.08 -26.12 -6.20
C LYS A 138 4.04 -25.44 -7.17
N SER A 139 3.59 -24.40 -7.88
CA SER A 139 4.42 -23.58 -8.77
C SER A 139 4.95 -22.30 -8.13
N SER A 140 4.77 -22.12 -6.81
CA SER A 140 5.14 -20.91 -6.06
C SER A 140 4.54 -19.61 -6.61
N GLN A 141 3.43 -19.69 -7.37
CA GLN A 141 2.79 -18.52 -7.97
C GLN A 141 1.76 -17.89 -7.03
N ILE A 142 1.29 -18.59 -6.00
CA ILE A 142 0.24 -18.10 -5.11
C ILE A 142 0.61 -16.81 -4.35
N PHE A 143 1.91 -16.59 -4.13
CA PHE A 143 2.44 -15.41 -3.44
C PHE A 143 2.45 -14.16 -4.31
N ASP A 144 2.27 -14.28 -5.63
CA ASP A 144 2.02 -13.10 -6.47
C ASP A 144 0.70 -12.44 -6.05
N SER A 145 0.74 -11.12 -5.89
CA SER A 145 -0.39 -10.32 -5.42
C SER A 145 -1.65 -10.51 -6.28
N PHE A 146 -1.52 -10.61 -7.60
CA PHE A 146 -2.65 -10.78 -8.50
C PHE A 146 -3.17 -12.22 -8.48
N VAL A 147 -2.28 -13.20 -8.42
CA VAL A 147 -2.65 -14.62 -8.28
C VAL A 147 -3.39 -14.85 -6.96
N GLY A 148 -2.82 -14.42 -5.82
CA GLY A 148 -3.44 -14.53 -4.50
C GLY A 148 -4.79 -13.82 -4.43
N CYS A 149 -4.89 -12.59 -4.93
CA CYS A 149 -6.14 -11.84 -4.97
C CYS A 149 -7.22 -12.53 -5.83
N SER A 150 -6.85 -13.10 -6.98
CA SER A 150 -7.80 -13.80 -7.85
C SER A 150 -8.26 -15.15 -7.27
N CYS A 151 -7.39 -15.85 -6.56
CA CYS A 151 -7.74 -17.05 -5.79
C CYS A 151 -8.71 -16.71 -4.65
N PHE A 152 -8.42 -15.64 -3.90
CA PHE A 152 -9.29 -15.12 -2.85
C PHE A 152 -10.69 -14.77 -3.39
N ASP A 153 -10.76 -14.00 -4.48
CA ASP A 153 -12.03 -13.63 -5.11
C ASP A 153 -12.81 -14.86 -5.61
N MET A 154 -12.11 -15.89 -6.10
CA MET A 154 -12.72 -17.15 -6.48
C MET A 154 -13.34 -17.88 -5.29
N TYR A 155 -12.67 -17.97 -4.14
CA TYR A 155 -13.24 -18.58 -2.94
C TYR A 155 -14.47 -17.81 -2.43
N MET A 156 -14.38 -16.47 -2.35
CA MET A 156 -15.51 -15.62 -1.98
C MET A 156 -16.71 -15.83 -2.91
N LYS A 157 -16.50 -15.78 -4.23
CA LYS A 157 -17.55 -15.98 -5.24
C LYS A 157 -18.02 -17.42 -5.36
N THR A 158 -17.34 -18.40 -4.78
CA THR A 158 -17.85 -19.78 -4.73
C THR A 158 -18.48 -20.11 -3.37
N GLY A 159 -18.55 -19.14 -2.45
CA GLY A 159 -19.17 -19.28 -1.14
C GLY A 159 -18.28 -19.92 -0.07
N LEU A 160 -17.02 -20.22 -0.41
CA LEU A 160 -16.01 -20.84 0.45
C LEU A 160 -15.28 -19.77 1.27
N ARG A 161 -16.00 -19.15 2.19
CA ARG A 161 -15.55 -17.95 2.92
C ARG A 161 -14.43 -18.23 3.90
N ASP A 162 -14.47 -19.38 4.54
CA ASP A 162 -13.45 -19.76 5.52
C ASP A 162 -12.12 -19.99 4.81
N GLU A 163 -12.13 -20.65 3.64
CA GLU A 163 -10.93 -20.79 2.83
C GLU A 163 -10.43 -19.45 2.27
N ALA A 164 -11.33 -18.55 1.87
CA ALA A 164 -10.94 -17.19 1.48
C ALA A 164 -10.27 -16.45 2.65
N ARG A 165 -10.80 -16.59 3.86
CA ARG A 165 -10.26 -15.95 5.06
C ARG A 165 -8.89 -16.52 5.42
N ASN A 166 -8.73 -17.83 5.41
CA ASN A 166 -7.44 -18.48 5.66
C ASN A 166 -6.38 -18.00 4.66
N LEU A 167 -6.71 -17.99 3.36
CA LEU A 167 -5.81 -17.46 2.34
C LEU A 167 -5.46 -15.99 2.61
N PHE A 168 -6.46 -15.16 2.92
CA PHE A 168 -6.24 -13.75 3.23
C PHE A 168 -5.30 -13.55 4.42
N ASP A 169 -5.44 -14.36 5.48
CA ASP A 169 -4.62 -14.29 6.68
C ASP A 169 -3.21 -14.83 6.46
N GLU A 170 -3.04 -15.86 5.62
CA GLU A 170 -1.76 -16.48 5.27
C GLU A 170 -0.90 -15.68 4.27
N MET A 171 -1.50 -14.73 3.53
CA MET A 171 -0.74 -13.90 2.57
C MET A 171 0.27 -12.99 3.30
N PRO A 172 1.59 -13.08 2.99
CA PRO A 172 2.62 -12.25 3.62
C PRO A 172 2.38 -10.76 3.40
N GLU A 173 2.02 -10.40 2.16
CA GLU A 173 1.65 -9.04 1.79
C GLU A 173 0.21 -9.03 1.25
N ARG A 174 -0.65 -8.28 1.93
CA ARG A 174 -2.04 -8.10 1.51
C ARG A 174 -2.14 -6.85 0.65
N SER A 175 -2.16 -7.03 -0.66
CA SER A 175 -2.24 -5.90 -1.59
C SER A 175 -3.54 -5.12 -1.46
N ILE A 176 -3.51 -3.84 -1.86
CA ILE A 176 -4.70 -2.97 -1.90
C ILE A 176 -5.83 -3.64 -2.69
N ALA A 177 -5.51 -4.33 -3.78
CA ALA A 177 -6.48 -5.08 -4.57
C ALA A 177 -7.20 -6.17 -3.74
N MET A 178 -6.47 -6.89 -2.88
CA MET A 178 -7.05 -7.94 -2.04
C MET A 178 -7.92 -7.37 -0.90
N TRP A 179 -7.51 -6.25 -0.28
CA TRP A 179 -8.36 -5.51 0.67
C TRP A 179 -9.67 -5.04 0.01
N ASN A 180 -9.57 -4.43 -1.17
CA ASN A 180 -10.73 -3.97 -1.93
C ASN A 180 -11.64 -5.13 -2.33
N ALA A 181 -11.08 -6.27 -2.73
CA ALA A 181 -11.84 -7.47 -3.05
C ALA A 181 -12.59 -8.00 -1.82
N ASN A 182 -11.96 -7.99 -0.63
CA ASN A 182 -12.58 -8.44 0.62
C ASN A 182 -13.76 -7.53 1.00
N ILE A 183 -13.55 -6.22 1.00
CA ILE A 183 -14.59 -5.21 1.28
C ILE A 183 -15.74 -5.34 0.27
N SER A 184 -15.43 -5.41 -1.03
CA SER A 184 -16.44 -5.49 -2.09
C SER A 184 -17.27 -6.77 -2.00
N ASN A 185 -16.63 -7.92 -1.78
CA ASN A 185 -17.33 -9.19 -1.66
C ASN A 185 -18.18 -9.24 -0.37
N ALA A 186 -17.75 -8.62 0.73
CA ALA A 186 -18.58 -8.48 1.94
C ALA A 186 -19.85 -7.65 1.68
N VAL A 187 -19.74 -6.56 0.93
CA VAL A 187 -20.90 -5.73 0.53
C VAL A 187 -21.84 -6.51 -0.40
N LEU A 188 -21.31 -7.18 -1.43
CA LEU A 188 -22.10 -7.97 -2.37
C LEU A 188 -22.82 -9.15 -1.72
N ASP A 189 -22.25 -9.69 -0.64
CA ASP A 189 -22.87 -10.73 0.19
C ASP A 189 -23.90 -10.19 1.21
N GLY A 190 -24.14 -8.87 1.25
CA GLY A 190 -25.07 -8.26 2.20
C GLY A 190 -24.54 -8.16 3.64
N ARG A 191 -23.22 -8.11 3.82
CA ARG A 191 -22.55 -8.06 5.15
C ARG A 191 -21.77 -6.75 5.33
N PRO A 192 -22.46 -5.59 5.42
CA PRO A 192 -21.81 -4.28 5.45
C PRO A 192 -20.99 -4.02 6.72
N SER A 193 -21.35 -4.62 7.86
CA SER A 193 -20.56 -4.51 9.10
C SER A 193 -19.15 -5.07 8.90
N ILE A 194 -19.04 -6.28 8.33
CA ILE A 194 -17.75 -6.90 8.01
C ILE A 194 -16.94 -6.01 7.06
N ALA A 195 -17.58 -5.40 6.06
CA ALA A 195 -16.90 -4.50 5.14
C ALA A 195 -16.29 -3.28 5.86
N VAL A 196 -17.01 -2.69 6.81
CA VAL A 196 -16.52 -1.59 7.65
C VAL A 196 -15.37 -2.04 8.54
N ASP A 197 -15.48 -3.21 9.18
CA ASP A 197 -14.43 -3.74 10.05
C ASP A 197 -13.12 -3.99 9.28
N VAL A 198 -13.22 -4.60 8.09
CA VAL A 198 -12.07 -4.83 7.19
C VAL A 198 -11.47 -3.49 6.73
N PHE A 199 -12.29 -2.47 6.46
CA PHE A 199 -11.80 -1.14 6.10
C PHE A 199 -11.06 -0.45 7.26
N ILE A 200 -11.57 -0.57 8.49
CA ILE A 200 -10.88 -0.07 9.69
C ILE A 200 -9.54 -0.79 9.88
N GLN A 201 -9.51 -2.11 9.71
CA GLN A 201 -8.28 -2.90 9.77
C GLN A 201 -7.26 -2.43 8.71
N PHE A 202 -7.70 -2.24 7.47
CA PHE A 202 -6.87 -1.71 6.39
C PHE A 202 -6.24 -0.36 6.77
N ARG A 203 -7.04 0.58 7.30
CA ARG A 203 -6.52 1.89 7.74
C ARG A 203 -5.49 1.80 8.85
N ARG A 204 -5.64 0.85 9.79
CA ARG A 204 -4.68 0.64 10.88
C ARG A 204 -3.34 0.14 10.36
N ILE A 205 -3.34 -0.81 9.42
CA ILE A 205 -2.12 -1.33 8.79
C ILE A 205 -1.43 -0.25 7.97
N VAL A 206 -2.19 0.58 7.23
CA VAL A 206 -1.59 1.71 6.49
C VAL A 206 -0.94 2.75 7.43
N ALA A 207 -1.45 2.88 8.66
CA ALA A 207 -0.86 3.74 9.69
C ALA A 207 0.20 3.03 10.56
N GLU A 208 0.47 1.75 10.32
CA GLU A 208 1.48 0.99 11.05
C GLU A 208 2.86 1.58 10.75
N GLY A 209 3.62 1.92 11.79
CA GLY A 209 4.91 2.59 11.67
C GLY A 209 4.85 4.12 11.61
N VAL A 210 3.66 4.74 11.61
CA VAL A 210 3.55 6.20 11.80
C VAL A 210 3.95 6.53 13.24
N CYS A 211 5.01 7.31 13.41
CA CYS A 211 5.47 7.82 14.69
C CYS A 211 5.63 9.35 14.66
N LEU A 212 5.48 10.00 15.81
CA LEU A 212 5.81 11.41 15.96
C LEU A 212 7.34 11.58 15.85
N ASN A 213 7.80 12.13 14.73
CA ASN A 213 9.21 12.20 14.41
C ASN A 213 9.96 13.32 15.15
N HIS A 214 9.40 14.52 15.23
CA HIS A 214 9.98 15.66 15.97
C HIS A 214 8.90 16.68 16.34
N ILE A 215 9.23 17.59 17.25
CA ILE A 215 8.46 18.80 17.55
C ILE A 215 9.33 20.02 17.23
N SER A 216 8.77 21.02 16.55
CA SER A 216 9.47 22.30 16.30
C SER A 216 8.93 23.42 17.17
N ARG A 217 9.83 24.32 17.62
CA ARG A 217 9.49 25.56 18.33
C ARG A 217 10.28 26.72 17.75
N GLU A 218 9.58 27.81 17.45
CA GLU A 218 10.21 29.06 17.03
C GLU A 218 10.53 29.95 18.21
N SER A 219 11.75 30.47 18.25
CA SER A 219 12.21 31.38 19.30
C SER A 219 12.97 32.57 18.71
N SER A 220 12.86 33.72 19.38
CA SER A 220 13.74 34.88 19.14
C SER A 220 15.14 34.67 19.73
N ASP A 221 15.29 33.71 20.65
CA ASP A 221 16.56 33.34 21.27
C ASP A 221 16.65 31.82 21.45
N ILE A 222 16.95 31.13 20.35
CA ILE A 222 17.06 29.67 20.32
C ILE A 222 18.13 29.13 21.27
N ARG A 223 19.16 29.91 21.62
CA ARG A 223 20.24 29.46 22.51
C ARG A 223 19.80 29.49 23.97
N ARG A 224 19.10 30.54 24.40
CA ARG A 224 18.46 30.61 25.72
C ARG A 224 17.51 29.43 25.91
N LEU A 225 16.70 29.16 24.91
CA LEU A 225 15.73 28.07 24.95
C LEU A 225 16.41 26.69 24.96
N ALA A 226 17.47 26.50 24.16
CA ALA A 226 18.26 25.26 24.17
C ALA A 226 18.88 24.99 25.54
N ASN A 227 19.48 26.00 26.16
CA ASN A 227 20.07 25.87 27.49
C ASN A 227 19.02 25.49 28.54
N PHE A 228 17.82 26.06 28.47
CA PHE A 228 16.72 25.68 29.36
C PHE A 228 16.36 24.19 29.23
N TYR A 229 16.15 23.68 28.01
CA TYR A 229 15.81 22.26 27.82
C TYR A 229 16.95 21.32 28.22
N ASN A 230 18.21 21.73 28.03
CA ASN A 230 19.37 21.01 28.54
C ASN A 230 19.38 20.97 30.09
N GLU A 231 19.22 22.11 30.74
CA GLU A 231 19.33 22.21 32.21
C GLU A 231 18.14 21.60 32.97
N VAL A 232 16.93 21.65 32.40
CA VAL A 232 15.72 21.16 33.06
C VAL A 232 15.49 19.67 32.78
N PHE A 233 15.71 19.21 31.56
CA PHE A 233 15.37 17.86 31.12
C PHE A 233 16.56 17.01 30.69
N GLY A 234 17.75 17.61 30.52
CA GLY A 234 18.94 16.90 30.04
C GLY A 234 18.96 16.68 28.53
N PHE A 235 18.24 17.49 27.73
CA PHE A 235 18.36 17.42 26.27
C PHE A 235 19.79 17.70 25.81
N GLU A 236 20.26 16.95 24.83
CA GLU A 236 21.58 17.13 24.22
C GLU A 236 21.44 17.72 22.81
N GLU A 237 22.34 18.65 22.48
CA GLU A 237 22.41 19.23 21.13
C GLU A 237 23.11 18.26 20.18
N ILE A 238 22.52 18.07 18.99
CA ILE A 238 23.07 17.26 17.91
C ILE A 238 23.33 18.11 16.67
N GLU A 239 24.19 17.60 15.79
CA GLU A 239 24.50 18.27 14.54
C GLU A 239 23.24 18.43 13.67
N SER A 240 22.91 19.67 13.31
CA SER A 240 21.82 19.98 12.39
C SER A 240 22.36 20.28 10.98
N PRO A 241 21.60 19.98 9.91
CA PRO A 241 21.94 20.43 8.57
C PRO A 241 22.11 21.95 8.47
N LYS A 242 22.80 22.41 7.43
CA LYS A 242 22.94 23.85 7.16
C LYS A 242 21.67 24.39 6.49
N PHE A 243 21.01 25.34 7.15
CA PHE A 243 19.85 26.07 6.63
C PHE A 243 20.17 27.57 6.48
N GLU A 244 19.30 28.31 5.79
CA GLU A 244 19.40 29.78 5.65
C GLU A 244 19.01 30.53 6.94
N PHE A 245 18.42 29.82 7.90
CA PHE A 245 18.07 30.30 9.25
C PHE A 245 18.84 29.48 10.30
N LYS A 246 19.01 30.03 11.50
CA LYS A 246 19.63 29.26 12.59
C LYS A 246 18.64 28.25 13.17
N VAL A 247 19.15 27.06 13.47
CA VAL A 247 18.38 26.00 14.11
C VAL A 247 19.28 25.24 15.09
N ILE A 248 18.71 24.77 16.20
CA ILE A 248 19.34 23.86 17.14
C ILE A 248 18.49 22.59 17.20
N TRP A 249 19.10 21.43 16.97
CA TRP A 249 18.45 20.13 17.12
C TRP A 249 18.79 19.55 18.49
N LEU A 250 17.76 19.21 19.25
CA LEU A 250 17.87 18.64 20.58
C LEU A 250 17.33 17.21 20.59
N THR A 251 18.04 16.31 21.26
CA THR A 251 17.63 14.92 21.47
C THR A 251 17.59 14.57 22.96
N LEU A 252 16.70 13.65 23.33
CA LEU A 252 16.63 13.07 24.65
C LEU A 252 16.28 11.57 24.49
N PRO A 253 17.07 10.64 25.05
CA PRO A 253 16.82 9.21 24.88
C PRO A 253 15.39 8.80 25.26
N GLY A 254 14.68 8.17 24.32
CA GLY A 254 13.31 7.73 24.51
C GLY A 254 12.24 8.82 24.36
N ALA A 255 12.61 10.04 24.00
CA ALA A 255 11.69 11.13 23.67
C ALA A 255 11.79 11.54 22.19
N THR A 256 10.74 12.17 21.69
CA THR A 256 10.72 12.79 20.37
C THR A 256 11.70 13.98 20.33
N PRO A 257 12.62 14.05 19.35
CA PRO A 257 13.53 15.18 19.15
C PRO A 257 12.82 16.53 19.03
N MET A 258 13.54 17.59 19.39
CA MET A 258 13.03 18.95 19.35
C MET A 258 13.91 19.84 18.47
N HIS A 259 13.29 20.60 17.56
CA HIS A 259 13.99 21.55 16.70
C HIS A 259 13.64 22.97 17.13
N LEU A 260 14.64 23.72 17.61
CA LEU A 260 14.50 25.12 17.98
C LEU A 260 14.92 25.97 16.79
N ILE A 261 13.97 26.72 16.22
CA ILE A 261 14.14 27.43 14.95
C ILE A 261 14.15 28.93 15.22
N GLU A 262 15.12 29.65 14.65
CA GLU A 262 15.16 31.11 14.73
C GLU A 262 13.94 31.70 14.03
N ARG A 263 13.18 32.51 14.77
CA ARG A 263 11.98 33.15 14.24
C ARG A 263 12.35 34.14 13.13
N SER A 264 11.66 34.05 12.00
CA SER A 264 11.77 35.05 10.94
C SER A 264 11.19 36.41 11.42
N PRO A 265 11.93 37.52 11.27
CA PRO A 265 11.46 38.85 11.66
C PRO A 265 10.17 39.29 10.95
N ASP A 266 9.92 38.77 9.75
CA ASP A 266 8.78 39.13 8.91
C ASP A 266 7.51 38.34 9.24
N THR A 267 7.63 37.29 10.06
CA THR A 267 6.51 36.38 10.37
C THR A 267 5.69 36.94 11.54
N LYS A 268 4.53 37.51 11.21
CA LYS A 268 3.50 37.85 12.20
C LYS A 268 2.71 36.58 12.57
N LEU A 269 3.30 35.73 13.41
CA LEU A 269 2.52 34.67 14.05
C LEU A 269 1.42 35.30 14.92
N PRO A 270 0.25 34.65 15.09
CA PRO A 270 -0.76 35.14 16.00
C PRO A 270 -0.16 35.35 17.39
N GLU A 271 -0.19 36.58 17.90
CA GLU A 271 0.13 36.88 19.30
C GLU A 271 -1.01 36.34 20.17
N GLY A 272 -0.97 35.03 20.43
CA GLY A 272 -1.78 34.42 21.47
C GLY A 272 -1.15 34.68 22.85
N PRO A 273 -1.91 34.45 23.94
CA PRO A 273 -1.38 34.43 25.31
C PRO A 273 -0.15 33.52 25.52
N TYR A 274 0.18 32.67 24.55
CA TYR A 274 1.25 31.67 24.59
C TYR A 274 2.31 31.87 23.49
N SER A 275 2.44 33.08 22.92
CA SER A 275 3.55 33.41 22.01
C SER A 275 4.85 33.63 22.81
N ALA A 276 6.02 33.52 22.17
CA ALA A 276 7.32 33.86 22.80
C ALA A 276 7.44 35.29 23.33
N THR A 277 6.46 36.15 23.02
CA THR A 277 6.38 37.54 23.48
C THR A 277 5.26 37.77 24.51
N SER A 278 4.40 36.78 24.76
CA SER A 278 3.25 36.91 25.66
C SER A 278 3.54 36.28 27.02
N ALA A 279 3.58 37.11 28.06
CA ALA A 279 3.78 36.68 29.43
C ALA A 279 2.45 36.20 30.04
N VAL A 280 1.90 35.06 29.58
CA VAL A 280 1.04 34.29 30.51
C VAL A 280 1.98 33.56 31.46
N ALA A 281 2.21 34.19 32.59
CA ALA A 281 3.15 33.71 33.60
C ALA A 281 2.51 32.72 34.59
N ASP A 282 1.18 32.66 34.68
CA ASP A 282 0.48 31.84 35.68
C ASP A 282 0.27 30.40 35.18
N PRO A 283 0.99 29.39 35.73
CA PRO A 283 0.88 28.01 35.27
C PRO A 283 -0.48 27.34 35.62
N THR A 284 -1.34 27.99 36.42
CA THR A 284 -2.68 27.48 36.75
C THR A 284 -3.61 27.36 35.54
N HIS A 285 -3.29 28.06 34.43
CA HIS A 285 -4.05 28.01 33.18
C HIS A 285 -3.66 26.82 32.26
N LEU A 286 -2.48 26.24 32.46
CA LEU A 286 -1.96 25.15 31.61
C LEU A 286 -2.70 23.81 31.64
N PRO A 287 -3.36 23.37 32.74
CA PRO A 287 -4.07 22.09 32.77
C PRO A 287 -5.17 21.92 31.70
N ARG A 288 -5.61 23.00 31.06
CA ARG A 288 -6.53 23.00 29.91
C ARG A 288 -5.93 23.69 28.67
N GLY A 289 -4.72 24.20 28.76
CA GLY A 289 -4.01 24.93 27.70
C GLY A 289 -3.11 24.04 26.85
N HIS A 290 -2.50 24.61 25.81
CA HIS A 290 -1.55 23.89 24.95
C HIS A 290 -0.22 23.66 25.67
N HIS A 291 0.20 22.40 25.81
CA HIS A 291 1.47 22.04 26.44
C HIS A 291 2.09 20.77 25.83
N ILE A 292 3.38 20.57 26.06
CA ILE A 292 4.09 19.31 25.80
C ILE A 292 4.27 18.59 27.15
N CYS A 293 3.88 17.32 27.23
CA CYS A 293 3.98 16.52 28.45
C CYS A 293 5.16 15.56 28.41
N PHE A 294 5.93 15.51 29.50
CA PHE A 294 6.99 14.53 29.74
C PHE A 294 6.67 13.66 30.96
N ASN A 295 7.28 12.48 31.02
CA ASN A 295 7.20 11.60 32.19
C ASN A 295 8.53 11.55 32.92
N VAL A 296 8.48 11.52 34.24
CA VAL A 296 9.68 11.34 35.10
C VAL A 296 9.51 10.16 36.05
N SER A 297 10.62 9.51 36.37
CA SER A 297 10.67 8.42 37.35
C SER A 297 10.60 8.92 38.79
N ASN A 298 11.24 10.06 39.08
CA ASN A 298 11.24 10.68 40.41
C ASN A 298 10.61 12.07 40.36
N PHE A 299 9.28 12.09 40.53
CA PHE A 299 8.48 13.32 40.43
C PHE A 299 8.87 14.38 41.45
N ASP A 300 9.06 14.00 42.72
CA ASP A 300 9.35 14.95 43.80
C ASP A 300 10.73 15.60 43.62
N SER A 301 11.74 14.82 43.21
CA SER A 301 13.07 15.36 42.91
C SER A 301 13.05 16.32 41.72
N PHE A 302 12.24 16.02 40.69
CA PHE A 302 12.10 16.89 39.52
C PHE A 302 11.43 18.22 39.90
N VAL A 303 10.32 18.16 40.64
CA VAL A 303 9.63 19.35 41.15
C VAL A 303 10.54 20.20 42.04
N GLN A 304 11.36 19.57 42.89
CA GLN A 304 12.30 20.32 43.72
C GLN A 304 13.38 21.03 42.88
N SER A 305 13.91 20.39 41.84
CA SER A 305 14.85 21.01 40.90
C SER A 305 14.27 22.26 40.23
N LEU A 306 12.99 22.24 39.84
CA LEU A 306 12.31 23.42 39.30
C LEU A 306 12.26 24.57 40.32
N LYS A 307 11.94 24.27 41.59
CA LYS A 307 11.90 25.27 42.67
C LYS A 307 13.28 25.87 42.94
N ASP A 308 14.32 25.04 42.97
CA ASP A 308 15.70 25.49 43.22
C ASP A 308 16.20 26.44 42.11
N LYS A 309 15.65 26.29 40.88
CA LYS A 309 15.89 27.19 39.74
C LYS A 309 14.97 28.42 39.71
N GLY A 310 14.06 28.56 40.67
CA GLY A 310 13.12 29.69 40.73
C GLY A 310 12.02 29.66 39.67
N ILE A 311 11.71 28.48 39.11
CA ILE A 311 10.65 28.31 38.10
C ILE A 311 9.30 28.25 38.81
N GLU A 312 8.37 29.10 38.38
CA GLU A 312 6.99 29.07 38.89
C GLU A 312 6.26 27.81 38.38
N THR A 313 5.56 27.12 39.27
CA THR A 313 4.90 25.85 38.97
C THR A 313 3.50 25.78 39.53
N PHE A 314 2.62 25.05 38.84
CA PHE A 314 1.31 24.66 39.35
C PHE A 314 1.22 23.14 39.40
N GLN A 315 0.89 22.58 40.56
CA GLN A 315 0.77 21.13 40.73
C GLN A 315 -0.69 20.72 40.83
N ARG A 316 -0.99 19.55 40.25
CA ARG A 316 -2.31 18.94 40.32
C ARG A 316 -2.17 17.43 40.43
N THR A 317 -3.10 16.80 41.13
CA THR A 317 -3.24 15.33 41.13
C THR A 317 -4.50 14.97 40.35
N LEU A 318 -4.44 13.93 39.52
CA LEU A 318 -5.61 13.44 38.80
C LEU A 318 -6.70 12.96 39.78
N PRO A 319 -7.99 12.96 39.38
CA PRO A 319 -9.08 12.57 40.28
C PRO A 319 -8.96 11.17 40.89
N ASN A 320 -8.24 10.27 40.22
CA ASN A 320 -7.98 8.90 40.70
C ASN A 320 -6.86 8.83 41.76
N GLY A 321 -6.19 9.94 42.06
CA GLY A 321 -5.08 10.02 43.03
C GLY A 321 -3.76 9.40 42.58
N LYS A 322 -3.69 8.80 41.39
CA LYS A 322 -2.54 7.97 40.96
C LYS A 322 -1.44 8.76 40.27
N VAL A 323 -1.82 9.79 39.50
CA VAL A 323 -0.88 10.58 38.71
C VAL A 323 -0.81 11.99 39.26
N ARG A 324 0.40 12.41 39.62
CA ARG A 324 0.74 13.79 39.97
C ARG A 324 1.30 14.48 38.74
N GLN A 325 0.93 15.73 38.56
CA GLN A 325 1.31 16.56 37.42
C GLN A 325 1.85 17.89 37.93
N VAL A 326 2.89 18.40 37.27
CA VAL A 326 3.39 19.77 37.46
C VAL A 326 3.37 20.49 36.11
N PHE A 327 2.87 21.71 36.13
CA PHE A 327 2.74 22.59 34.97
C PHE A 327 3.61 23.83 35.17
N PHE A 328 4.29 24.26 34.12
CA PHE A 328 5.16 25.44 34.12
C PHE A 328 5.42 25.89 32.68
N PHE A 329 6.12 27.02 32.51
CA PHE A 329 6.47 27.56 31.20
C PHE A 329 7.96 27.46 30.94
N ASP A 330 8.34 27.30 29.68
CA ASP A 330 9.69 27.59 29.23
C ASP A 330 9.94 29.10 29.12
N PRO A 331 11.18 29.57 28.86
CA PRO A 331 11.50 31.00 28.78
C PRO A 331 10.75 31.77 27.69
N ASP A 332 10.12 31.06 26.76
CA ASP A 332 9.31 31.59 25.66
C ASP A 332 7.80 31.42 25.94
N GLY A 333 7.38 31.09 27.17
CA GLY A 333 5.97 30.96 27.51
C GLY A 333 5.28 29.74 26.90
N ASN A 334 6.02 28.74 26.41
CA ASN A 334 5.40 27.48 25.98
C ASN A 334 5.08 26.62 27.20
N GLY A 335 3.84 26.11 27.25
CA GLY A 335 3.39 25.25 28.32
C GLY A 335 4.13 23.91 28.35
N LEU A 336 4.59 23.53 29.54
CA LEU A 336 5.22 22.25 29.83
C LEU A 336 4.45 21.55 30.95
N GLU A 337 4.21 20.26 30.75
CA GLU A 337 3.67 19.37 31.77
C GLU A 337 4.71 18.29 32.07
N VAL A 338 4.85 17.94 33.34
CA VAL A 338 5.53 16.71 33.75
C VAL A 338 4.61 15.88 34.62
N ALA A 339 4.42 14.61 34.26
CA ALA A 339 3.61 13.65 35.00
C ALA A 339 4.48 12.59 35.70
N SER A 340 4.06 12.19 36.90
CA SER A 340 4.58 10.98 37.54
C SER A 340 4.16 9.75 36.74
N ARG A 341 5.06 8.77 36.56
CA ARG A 341 4.64 7.47 36.05
C ARG A 341 3.59 6.85 36.98
N GLU A 342 2.57 6.21 36.42
CA GLU A 342 1.83 5.20 37.18
C GLU A 342 2.81 4.04 37.44
N ASP A 343 3.04 3.69 38.70
CA ASP A 343 3.68 2.41 38.99
C ASP A 343 2.77 1.31 38.40
N PRO A 344 3.32 0.40 37.58
CA PRO A 344 2.54 -0.63 36.87
C PRO A 344 1.80 -1.60 37.79
#